data_AF-A0A7X8HGM5-F1
#
_entry.id   AF-A0A7X8HGM5-F1
#
_cell.length_a   1.000
_cell.length_b   1.000
_cell.length_c   1.000
_cell.angle_alpha   90.00
_cell.angle_beta   90.00
_cell.angle_gamma   90.00
#
_symmetry.space_group_name_H-M   'P 1'
#
loop_
_entity.id
_entity.type
_entity.pdbx_description
1 polymer ?
#
loop_
_entity_poly.entity_id
_entity_poly.type
_entity_poly.pdbx_seq_one_letter_code
_entity_poly.pdbx_strand_id
1 'polypeptide(L)'
;MSKIKNFFSNIANNIKTTLIRFPMTLFFLAMLTALMFILIENLPTFDVNILSRLMFAGIFGAFLSTAVKFMLERFDGLNKYKFLFYILTIVFTVGYYFFMTDSKVTSYSLIHLMVISFALFAAYLYLPSAKDSVNFGNVALAHFKSAFTSILYGLVLYFGIAAILSAVDILLYKIDYKLYGHAANIIFIFFTPLYYLSLLPKFNSNKEEDSSKKEIAYIYPKFLDILVSYITIPLITVFSAVLAIYFIKILATGVWPVGQVGPMVLGYSAAGYFIYILSSNLENKFSMLFRKFFPIVLIPLVVMQIVSSYIRIDAYGITESRYYVLLFGIFSIVCALMLIINKKKNPNTIVLLSALFALISILPPLDAFTISKRSQEGRLREILEENNMIVNNQIVQKSDIINDDKFEITNISNYLHSMGYLEEIEWFPDYEESYYSNFKNIYGFEQYYERYYPDPLDRTYVSAYLEDNEVINIDGYSLFLKVNIHSKTDLLTEISRFTLRDKTYSLQQKFDEIGNLTIVVSDTNGILIEVPTKEFVDELFKNANDFRSQFTQEDLTIEKENNELKIKIIMNNINIDRYDPENINIYMEGLVFIDLP
;
A
#
# COMPACT_ATOMS: atom_id res chain seq x y z
N MET A 1 41.68 18.78 -5.98
CA MET A 1 41.54 18.86 -4.50
C MET A 1 40.73 20.07 -4.01
N SER A 2 40.94 21.31 -4.51
CA SER A 2 40.20 22.52 -4.05
C SER A 2 38.66 22.42 -4.18
N LYS A 3 38.13 21.96 -5.33
CA LYS A 3 36.68 21.81 -5.54
C LYS A 3 36.03 20.78 -4.60
N ILE A 4 36.72 19.67 -4.35
CA ILE A 4 36.24 18.60 -3.45
C ILE A 4 36.23 19.10 -2.01
N LYS A 5 37.30 19.76 -1.56
CA LYS A 5 37.37 20.36 -0.23
C LYS A 5 36.27 21.39 -0.01
N ASN A 6 36.03 22.27 -1.00
CA ASN A 6 34.96 23.27 -0.94
C ASN A 6 33.57 22.61 -0.91
N PHE A 7 33.35 21.53 -1.67
CA PHE A 7 32.10 20.77 -1.64
C PHE A 7 31.82 20.18 -0.26
N PHE A 8 32.78 19.47 0.34
CA PHE A 8 32.61 18.90 1.68
C PHE A 8 32.46 19.98 2.76
N SER A 9 33.20 21.08 2.66
CA SER A 9 33.06 22.22 3.57
C SER A 9 31.67 22.85 3.48
N ASN A 10 31.10 22.98 2.28
CA ASN A 10 29.76 23.53 2.08
C ASN A 10 28.68 22.59 2.63
N ILE A 11 28.82 21.27 2.43
CA ILE A 11 27.92 20.27 3.02
C ILE A 11 27.98 20.33 4.56
N ALA A 12 29.18 20.31 5.14
CA ALA A 12 29.35 20.37 6.58
C ALA A 12 28.75 21.65 7.17
N ASN A 13 28.97 22.80 6.52
CA ASN A 13 28.36 24.07 6.92
C ASN A 13 26.83 24.02 6.82
N ASN A 14 26.28 23.49 5.72
CA ASN A 14 24.83 23.36 5.58
C ASN A 14 24.24 22.47 6.67
N ILE A 15 24.81 21.30 6.94
CA ILE A 15 24.37 20.39 8.02
C ILE A 15 24.43 21.09 9.39
N LYS A 16 25.54 21.79 9.69
CA LYS A 16 25.68 22.56 10.93
C LYS A 16 24.59 23.63 11.07
N THR A 17 24.27 24.34 9.98
CA THR A 17 23.17 25.32 10.01
C THR A 17 21.81 24.66 10.19
N THR A 18 21.59 23.47 9.64
CA THR A 18 20.35 22.69 9.82
C THR A 18 20.16 22.25 11.26
N LEU A 19 21.23 21.80 11.93
CA LEU A 19 21.20 21.42 13.35
C LEU A 19 20.69 22.55 14.23
N ILE A 20 21.11 23.78 13.95
CA ILE A 20 20.67 24.98 14.66
C ILE A 20 19.26 25.41 14.25
N ARG A 21 18.88 25.21 12.97
CA ARG A 21 17.60 25.64 12.42
C ARG A 21 16.44 24.73 12.82
N PHE A 22 16.63 23.41 12.85
CA PHE A 22 15.59 22.40 13.09
C PHE A 22 15.89 21.47 14.29
N PRO A 23 16.26 21.99 15.47
CA PRO A 23 16.71 21.13 16.59
C PRO A 23 15.64 20.11 17.02
N MET A 24 14.38 20.53 17.09
CA MET A 24 13.27 19.67 17.53
C MET A 24 12.95 18.56 16.51
N THR A 25 12.99 18.86 15.21
CA THR A 25 12.80 17.84 14.17
C THR A 25 13.90 16.80 14.24
N LEU A 26 15.16 17.22 14.40
CA LEU A 26 16.28 16.29 14.47
C LEU A 26 16.28 15.44 15.75
N PHE A 27 15.77 15.98 16.86
CA PHE A 27 15.51 15.19 18.06
C PHE A 27 14.54 14.03 17.76
N PHE A 28 13.40 14.31 17.11
CA PHE A 28 12.45 13.26 16.74
C PHE A 28 13.03 12.27 15.72
N LEU A 29 13.80 12.73 14.73
CA LEU A 29 14.48 11.81 13.80
C LEU A 29 15.49 10.90 14.53
N ALA A 30 16.28 11.44 15.48
CA ALA A 30 17.21 10.65 16.27
C ALA A 30 16.48 9.63 17.16
N MET A 31 15.37 10.05 17.79
CA MET A 31 14.48 9.15 18.54
C MET A 31 13.94 8.03 17.64
N LEU A 32 13.40 8.36 16.46
CA LEU A 32 12.89 7.37 15.50
C LEU A 32 13.96 6.38 15.06
N THR A 33 15.18 6.87 14.80
CA THR A 33 16.31 6.00 14.47
C THR A 33 16.63 5.05 15.62
N ALA A 34 16.68 5.54 16.86
CA ALA A 34 16.92 4.70 18.04
C ALA A 34 15.82 3.64 18.26
N LEU A 35 14.54 4.01 18.07
CA LEU A 35 13.42 3.07 18.18
C LEU A 35 13.48 2.00 17.09
N MET A 36 13.83 2.38 15.87
CA MET A 36 14.00 1.42 14.77
C MET A 36 15.18 0.49 14.96
N PHE A 37 16.26 0.93 15.60
CA PHE A 37 17.35 0.03 16.02
C PHE A 37 16.82 -1.10 16.92
N ILE A 38 15.99 -0.75 17.91
CA ILE A 38 15.40 -1.72 18.84
C ILE A 38 14.46 -2.68 18.10
N LEU A 39 13.64 -2.18 17.17
CA LEU A 39 12.75 -3.03 16.35
C LEU A 39 13.52 -4.00 15.46
N ILE A 40 14.59 -3.55 14.79
CA ILE A 40 15.41 -4.41 13.93
C ILE A 40 16.08 -5.51 14.76
N GLU A 41 16.51 -5.21 15.98
CA GLU A 41 17.10 -6.21 16.86
C GLU A 41 16.09 -7.24 17.38
N ASN A 42 14.79 -6.89 17.37
CA ASN A 42 13.69 -7.71 17.88
C ASN A 42 13.96 -8.20 19.32
N LEU A 43 14.35 -7.26 20.18
CA LEU A 43 14.68 -7.54 21.58
C LEU A 43 13.42 -7.97 22.36
N PRO A 44 13.38 -9.18 22.98
CA PRO A 44 12.20 -9.69 23.68
C PRO A 44 11.71 -8.83 24.85
N THR A 45 12.57 -7.95 25.36
CA THR A 45 12.27 -7.07 26.49
C THR A 45 11.30 -5.93 26.15
N PHE A 46 11.12 -5.61 24.86
CA PHE A 46 10.30 -4.50 24.42
C PHE A 46 9.05 -4.99 23.71
N ASP A 47 7.89 -4.49 24.15
CA ASP A 47 6.63 -4.73 23.47
C ASP A 47 6.60 -3.98 22.12
N VAL A 48 6.37 -4.73 21.04
CA VAL A 48 6.36 -4.22 19.67
C VAL A 48 5.24 -3.20 19.43
N ASN A 49 4.08 -3.35 20.07
CA ASN A 49 2.97 -2.40 19.95
C ASN A 49 3.31 -1.07 20.63
N ILE A 50 3.94 -1.12 21.81
CA ILE A 50 4.42 0.10 22.50
C ILE A 50 5.44 0.83 21.63
N LEU A 51 6.39 0.09 21.08
CA LEU A 51 7.46 0.64 20.24
C LEU A 51 6.91 1.24 18.93
N SER A 52 5.92 0.59 18.33
CA SER A 52 5.22 1.09 17.14
C SER A 52 4.42 2.36 17.44
N ARG A 53 3.73 2.44 18.59
CA ARG A 53 3.04 3.67 19.03
C ARG A 53 4.02 4.82 19.28
N LEU A 54 5.19 4.54 19.88
CA LEU A 54 6.24 5.54 20.04
C LEU A 54 6.79 6.03 18.70
N MET A 55 6.93 5.13 17.71
CA MET A 55 7.28 5.53 16.35
C MET A 55 6.23 6.44 15.74
N PHE A 56 4.95 6.11 15.86
CA PHE A 56 3.87 6.91 15.29
C PHE A 56 3.85 8.32 15.90
N ALA A 57 4.01 8.41 17.22
CA ALA A 57 4.17 9.69 17.92
C ALA A 57 5.42 10.45 17.46
N GLY A 58 6.56 9.76 17.31
CA GLY A 58 7.80 10.37 16.80
C GLY A 58 7.67 10.93 15.38
N ILE A 59 6.99 10.21 14.48
CA ILE A 59 6.69 10.66 13.11
C ILE A 59 5.82 11.92 13.16
N PHE A 60 4.72 11.88 13.90
CA PHE A 60 3.85 13.04 14.11
C PHE A 60 4.65 14.23 14.67
N GLY A 61 5.50 14.00 15.66
CA GLY A 61 6.37 15.01 16.26
C GLY A 61 7.34 15.64 15.26
N ALA A 62 7.97 14.84 14.39
CA ALA A 62 8.90 15.33 13.37
C ALA A 62 8.19 16.22 12.31
N PHE A 63 6.99 15.83 11.88
CA PHE A 63 6.18 16.65 10.97
C PHE A 63 5.69 17.93 11.64
N LEU A 64 5.18 17.83 12.87
CA LEU A 64 4.67 18.96 13.64
C LEU A 64 5.78 19.97 13.96
N SER A 65 6.95 19.51 14.40
CA SER A 65 8.09 20.38 14.70
C SER A 65 8.59 21.13 13.46
N THR A 66 8.54 20.49 12.30
CA THR A 66 8.89 21.10 11.01
C THR A 66 7.88 22.17 10.62
N ALA A 67 6.57 21.88 10.74
CA ALA A 67 5.51 22.86 10.53
C ALA A 67 5.63 24.06 11.46
N VAL A 68 5.84 23.82 12.77
CA VAL A 68 6.09 24.86 13.77
C VAL A 68 7.30 25.71 13.37
N LYS A 69 8.39 25.09 12.90
CA LYS A 69 9.58 25.84 12.50
C LYS A 69 9.30 26.76 11.31
N PHE A 70 8.61 26.30 10.27
CA PHE A 70 8.21 27.15 9.14
C PHE A 70 7.20 28.24 9.55
N MET A 71 6.32 27.96 10.52
CA MET A 71 5.41 28.97 11.08
C MET A 71 6.18 30.08 11.79
N LEU A 72 7.17 29.73 12.63
CA LEU A 72 8.01 30.70 13.32
C LEU A 72 8.87 31.53 12.36
N GLU A 73 9.32 30.95 11.24
CA GLU A 73 10.02 31.69 10.17
C GLU A 73 9.09 32.56 9.33
N ARG A 74 7.82 32.18 9.20
CA ARG A 74 6.82 32.94 8.44
C ARG A 74 6.31 34.15 9.22
N PHE A 75 6.10 33.98 10.52
CA PHE A 75 5.50 34.97 11.41
C PHE A 75 6.51 35.38 12.50
N ASP A 76 7.39 36.32 12.18
CA ASP A 76 8.49 36.77 13.06
C ASP A 76 8.02 37.15 14.48
N GLY A 77 6.80 37.69 14.62
CA GLY A 77 6.20 38.02 15.91
C GLY A 77 5.98 36.83 16.85
N LEU A 78 5.94 35.60 16.33
CA LEU A 78 5.84 34.35 17.11
C LEU A 78 7.21 33.83 17.56
N ASN A 79 8.31 34.25 16.94
CA ASN A 79 9.65 33.74 17.23
C ASN A 79 10.12 34.04 18.66
N LYS A 80 9.59 35.11 19.29
CA LYS A 80 9.80 35.39 20.71
C LYS A 80 9.24 34.30 21.64
N TYR A 81 8.24 33.53 21.18
CA TYR A 81 7.63 32.43 21.90
C TYR A 81 8.12 31.06 21.41
N LYS A 82 9.26 30.98 20.72
CA LYS A 82 9.76 29.72 20.12
C LYS A 82 9.81 28.54 21.11
N PHE A 83 10.22 28.80 22.36
CA PHE A 83 10.32 27.75 23.38
C PHE A 83 8.94 27.25 23.81
N LEU A 84 7.94 28.13 23.91
CA LEU A 84 6.56 27.74 24.19
C LEU A 84 6.04 26.81 23.08
N PHE A 85 6.29 27.15 21.81
CA PHE A 85 5.87 26.31 20.69
C PHE A 85 6.59 24.96 20.64
N TYR A 86 7.87 24.90 21.02
CA TYR A 86 8.59 23.63 21.14
C TYR A 86 8.07 22.76 22.28
N ILE A 87 7.76 23.35 23.44
CA ILE A 87 7.10 22.64 24.55
C ILE A 87 5.74 22.12 24.08
N LEU A 88 4.95 22.95 23.40
CA LEU A 88 3.65 22.55 22.88
C LEU A 88 3.74 21.42 21.84
N THR A 89 4.80 21.41 21.01
CA THR A 89 5.08 20.27 20.11
C THR A 89 5.27 18.99 20.90
N ILE A 90 6.08 19.00 21.97
CA ILE A 90 6.28 17.82 22.83
C ILE A 90 4.96 17.38 23.46
N VAL A 91 4.19 18.33 24.02
CA VAL A 91 2.90 18.05 24.65
C VAL A 91 1.92 17.41 23.66
N PHE A 92 1.81 17.94 22.44
CA PHE A 92 0.96 17.34 21.41
C PHE A 92 1.48 16.00 20.93
N THR A 93 2.79 15.79 20.83
CA THR A 93 3.35 14.46 20.49
C THR A 93 3.04 13.43 21.57
N VAL A 94 3.18 13.78 22.85
CA VAL A 94 2.81 12.91 23.97
C VAL A 94 1.29 12.69 23.99
N GLY A 95 0.49 13.74 23.76
CA GLY A 95 -0.96 13.61 23.64
C GLY A 95 -1.38 12.67 22.50
N TYR A 96 -0.69 12.74 21.36
CA TYR A 96 -0.91 11.83 20.23
C TYR A 96 -0.61 10.37 20.58
N TYR A 97 0.44 10.11 21.36
CA TYR A 97 0.74 8.77 21.87
C TYR A 97 -0.41 8.19 22.72
N PHE A 98 -1.03 9.03 23.57
CA PHE A 98 -2.17 8.61 24.40
C PHE A 98 -3.49 8.55 23.65
N PHE A 99 -3.65 9.33 22.58
CA PHE A 99 -4.81 9.27 21.69
C PHE A 99 -4.93 7.91 20.98
N MET A 100 -3.80 7.26 20.69
CA MET A 100 -3.77 5.87 20.26
C MET A 100 -4.05 4.96 21.47
N THR A 101 -5.32 4.86 21.87
CA THR A 101 -5.77 4.13 23.07
C THR A 101 -5.68 2.62 22.93
N ASP A 102 -5.63 2.12 21.71
CA ASP A 102 -5.66 0.68 21.42
C ASP A 102 -4.41 -0.02 21.96
N SER A 103 -4.62 -1.22 22.49
CA SER A 103 -3.55 -2.12 22.93
C SER A 103 -2.70 -2.63 21.75
N LYS A 104 -3.25 -2.58 20.53
CA LYS A 104 -2.63 -3.05 19.29
C LYS A 104 -2.63 -1.95 18.23
N VAL A 105 -1.63 -1.97 17.36
CA VAL A 105 -1.62 -1.11 16.17
C VAL A 105 -2.58 -1.67 15.12
N THR A 106 -3.70 -1.00 14.91
CA THR A 106 -4.76 -1.35 13.95
C THR A 106 -4.59 -0.62 12.61
N SER A 107 -5.35 -1.04 11.59
CA SER A 107 -5.46 -0.30 10.32
C SER A 107 -5.92 1.14 10.52
N TYR A 108 -6.82 1.37 11.48
CA TYR A 108 -7.26 2.69 11.93
C TYR A 108 -6.06 3.58 12.31
N SER A 109 -5.18 3.08 13.19
CA SER A 109 -4.02 3.82 13.69
C SER A 109 -3.06 4.23 12.56
N LEU A 110 -2.85 3.35 11.59
CA LEU A 110 -1.99 3.60 10.44
C LEU A 110 -2.59 4.65 9.50
N ILE A 111 -3.88 4.51 9.15
CA ILE A 111 -4.59 5.48 8.28
C ILE A 111 -4.59 6.85 8.93
N HIS A 112 -4.90 6.93 10.23
CA HIS A 112 -4.89 8.18 10.98
C HIS A 112 -3.51 8.85 10.92
N LEU A 113 -2.42 8.10 11.16
CA LEU A 113 -1.05 8.62 11.06
C LEU A 113 -0.73 9.14 9.64
N MET A 114 -1.10 8.40 8.61
CA MET A 114 -0.86 8.82 7.21
C MET A 114 -1.57 10.14 6.91
N VAL A 115 -2.83 10.28 7.31
CA VAL A 115 -3.63 11.47 7.03
C VAL A 115 -3.16 12.69 7.83
N ILE A 116 -2.86 12.55 9.13
CA ILE A 116 -2.34 13.67 9.92
C ILE A 116 -0.94 14.10 9.45
N SER A 117 -0.09 13.14 9.05
CA SER A 117 1.24 13.43 8.50
C SER A 117 1.12 14.17 7.17
N PHE A 118 0.18 13.77 6.30
CA PHE A 118 -0.12 14.49 5.07
C PHE A 118 -0.67 15.90 5.34
N ALA A 119 -1.56 16.07 6.31
CA ALA A 119 -2.09 17.38 6.69
C ALA A 119 -0.98 18.33 7.18
N LEU A 120 -0.08 17.84 8.04
CA LEU A 120 1.08 18.59 8.53
C LEU A 120 2.08 18.88 7.41
N PHE A 121 2.30 17.93 6.50
CA PHE A 121 3.12 18.11 5.29
C PHE A 121 2.58 19.25 4.42
N ALA A 122 1.30 19.20 4.10
CA ALA A 122 0.62 20.24 3.34
C ALA A 122 0.67 21.58 4.08
N ALA A 123 0.45 21.59 5.40
CA ALA A 123 0.55 22.81 6.20
C ALA A 123 1.94 23.45 6.12
N TYR A 124 3.02 22.67 6.28
CA TYR A 124 4.37 23.23 6.22
C TYR A 124 4.80 23.66 4.81
N LEU A 125 4.28 23.02 3.76
CA LEU A 125 4.46 23.50 2.39
C LEU A 125 3.77 24.86 2.17
N TYR A 126 2.56 25.02 2.71
CA TYR A 126 1.78 26.25 2.59
C TYR A 126 2.42 27.43 3.35
N LEU A 127 2.88 27.19 4.58
CA LEU A 127 3.29 28.21 5.55
C LEU A 127 4.22 29.31 4.98
N PRO A 128 5.32 29.02 4.27
CA PRO A 128 6.19 30.04 3.68
C PRO A 128 5.50 31.02 2.73
N SER A 129 4.45 30.56 2.05
CA SER A 129 3.66 31.32 1.07
C SER A 129 2.39 31.96 1.65
N ALA A 130 2.09 31.69 2.93
CA ALA A 130 0.87 32.16 3.58
C ALA A 130 0.74 33.69 3.47
N LYS A 131 -0.46 34.22 3.24
CA LYS A 131 -0.70 35.66 2.96
C LYS A 131 0.14 36.21 1.79
N ASP A 132 0.36 35.39 0.75
CA ASP A 132 1.06 35.75 -0.49
C ASP A 132 2.50 36.32 -0.28
N SER A 133 3.20 35.97 0.81
CA SER A 133 4.56 36.52 1.07
C SER A 133 5.62 36.07 0.08
N VAL A 134 5.48 34.85 -0.42
CA VAL A 134 6.40 34.22 -1.37
C VAL A 134 5.54 33.45 -2.35
N ASN A 135 5.94 33.44 -3.63
CA ASN A 135 5.29 32.63 -4.64
C ASN A 135 5.33 31.14 -4.24
N PHE A 136 4.16 30.51 -4.10
CA PHE A 136 4.06 29.12 -3.67
C PHE A 136 4.70 28.14 -4.65
N GLY A 137 4.67 28.42 -5.95
CA GLY A 137 5.37 27.59 -6.95
C GLY A 137 6.87 27.49 -6.68
N ASN A 138 7.50 28.59 -6.24
CA ASN A 138 8.91 28.60 -5.84
C ASN A 138 9.15 27.74 -4.59
N VAL A 139 8.25 27.80 -3.62
CA VAL A 139 8.30 26.98 -2.40
C VAL A 139 8.17 25.50 -2.76
N ALA A 140 7.12 25.13 -3.50
CA ALA A 140 6.87 23.77 -3.95
C ALA A 140 8.04 23.21 -4.78
N LEU A 141 8.59 24.00 -5.71
CA LEU A 141 9.76 23.63 -6.50
C LEU A 141 11.01 23.39 -5.64
N ALA A 142 11.26 24.25 -4.64
CA ALA A 142 12.38 24.08 -3.73
C ALA A 142 12.25 22.79 -2.90
N HIS A 143 11.05 22.50 -2.39
CA HIS A 143 10.77 21.24 -1.67
C HIS A 143 10.89 20.02 -2.59
N PHE A 144 10.33 20.07 -3.80
CA PHE A 144 10.42 18.98 -4.77
C PHE A 144 11.87 18.65 -5.16
N LYS A 145 12.67 19.67 -5.53
CA LYS A 145 14.09 19.51 -5.85
C LYS A 145 14.88 18.94 -4.68
N SER A 146 14.65 19.46 -3.48
CA SER A 146 15.35 19.04 -2.26
C SER A 146 15.00 17.58 -1.92
N ALA A 147 13.73 17.19 -2.03
CA ALA A 147 13.28 15.83 -1.78
C ALA A 147 13.89 14.86 -2.80
N PHE A 148 13.78 15.18 -4.09
CA PHE A 148 14.34 14.36 -5.16
C PHE A 148 15.85 14.16 -5.01
N THR A 149 16.58 15.23 -4.75
CA THR A 149 18.05 15.18 -4.56
C THR A 149 18.42 14.38 -3.33
N SER A 150 17.68 14.54 -2.23
CA SER A 150 18.00 13.84 -0.98
C SER A 150 17.70 12.35 -1.05
N ILE A 151 16.57 11.97 -1.66
CA ILE A 151 16.22 10.56 -1.89
C ILE A 151 17.24 9.91 -2.81
N LEU A 152 17.63 10.57 -3.92
CA LEU A 152 18.66 10.06 -4.82
C LEU A 152 19.98 9.83 -4.08
N TYR A 153 20.41 10.79 -3.26
CA TYR A 153 21.65 10.68 -2.49
C TYR A 153 21.56 9.58 -1.43
N GLY A 154 20.41 9.45 -0.76
CA GLY A 154 20.14 8.35 0.18
C GLY A 154 20.16 6.98 -0.48
N LEU A 155 19.53 6.82 -1.65
CA LEU A 155 19.54 5.58 -2.43
C LEU A 155 20.96 5.19 -2.86
N VAL A 156 21.72 6.13 -3.43
CA VAL A 156 23.11 5.87 -3.83
C VAL A 156 23.97 5.50 -2.62
N LEU A 157 23.79 6.19 -1.49
CA LEU A 157 24.50 5.90 -0.25
C LEU A 157 24.15 4.51 0.29
N TYR A 158 22.87 4.15 0.30
CA TYR A 158 22.41 2.84 0.77
C TYR A 158 22.91 1.72 -0.13
N PHE A 159 22.78 1.83 -1.45
CA PHE A 159 23.29 0.83 -2.37
C PHE A 159 24.81 0.70 -2.31
N GLY A 160 25.54 1.81 -2.12
CA GLY A 160 26.98 1.78 -1.90
C GLY A 160 27.35 1.02 -0.62
N ILE A 161 26.67 1.28 0.50
CA ILE A 161 26.90 0.58 1.76
C ILE A 161 26.48 -0.89 1.67
N ALA A 162 25.32 -1.19 1.07
CA ALA A 162 24.84 -2.55 0.88
C ALA A 162 25.79 -3.39 -0.01
N ALA A 163 26.36 -2.78 -1.05
CA ALA A 163 27.38 -3.43 -1.88
C ALA A 163 28.67 -3.71 -1.10
N ILE A 164 29.11 -2.78 -0.25
CA ILE A 164 30.26 -3.01 0.64
C ILE A 164 29.95 -4.14 1.64
N LEU A 165 28.79 -4.11 2.31
CA LEU A 165 28.38 -5.17 3.23
C LEU A 165 28.33 -6.53 2.52
N SER A 166 27.78 -6.58 1.30
CA SER A 166 27.74 -7.81 0.50
C SER A 166 29.13 -8.30 0.10
N ALA A 167 30.02 -7.41 -0.33
CA ALA A 167 31.39 -7.78 -0.66
C ALA A 167 32.14 -8.34 0.56
N VAL A 168 31.92 -7.76 1.75
CA VAL A 168 32.51 -8.24 2.99
C VAL A 168 31.92 -9.59 3.40
N ASP A 169 30.60 -9.77 3.30
CA ASP A 169 29.89 -11.02 3.59
C ASP A 169 30.39 -12.19 2.73
N ILE A 170 30.59 -11.93 1.43
CA ILE A 170 31.04 -12.93 0.46
C ILE A 170 32.55 -13.21 0.57
N LEU A 171 33.38 -12.18 0.72
CA LEU A 171 34.83 -12.30 0.54
C LEU A 171 35.62 -12.42 1.85
N LEU A 172 35.11 -11.88 2.97
CA LEU A 172 35.89 -11.73 4.20
C LEU A 172 35.31 -12.50 5.39
N TYR A 173 34.05 -12.22 5.74
CA TYR A 173 33.39 -12.84 6.90
C TYR A 173 31.88 -12.74 6.79
N LYS A 174 31.17 -13.77 7.27
CA LYS A 174 29.70 -13.77 7.33
C LYS A 174 29.19 -12.62 8.21
N ILE A 175 28.40 -11.73 7.62
CA ILE A 175 27.77 -10.58 8.26
C ILE A 175 26.32 -10.93 8.63
N ASP A 176 25.84 -10.41 9.76
CA ASP A 176 24.42 -10.46 10.09
C ASP A 176 23.60 -9.59 9.13
N TYR A 177 22.58 -10.17 8.49
CA TYR A 177 21.68 -9.48 7.56
C TYR A 177 20.98 -8.26 8.19
N LYS A 178 20.86 -8.19 9.52
CA LYS A 178 20.34 -7.00 10.24
C LYS A 178 21.14 -5.74 9.97
N LEU A 179 22.44 -5.84 9.65
CA LEU A 179 23.27 -4.67 9.32
C LEU A 179 22.73 -3.89 8.10
N TYR A 180 22.09 -4.57 7.14
CA TYR A 180 21.43 -3.90 6.01
C TYR A 180 20.26 -3.04 6.50
N GLY A 181 19.45 -3.57 7.43
CA GLY A 181 18.36 -2.84 8.07
C GLY A 181 18.86 -1.63 8.86
N HIS A 182 19.95 -1.78 9.62
CA HIS A 182 20.56 -0.68 10.39
C HIS A 182 21.14 0.41 9.49
N ALA A 183 21.78 0.03 8.39
CA ALA A 183 22.24 0.98 7.38
C ALA A 183 21.06 1.74 6.75
N ALA A 184 20.00 1.03 6.36
CA ALA A 184 18.78 1.64 5.83
C ALA A 184 18.14 2.61 6.84
N ASN A 185 18.07 2.24 8.12
CA ASN A 185 17.55 3.07 9.20
C ASN A 185 18.31 4.41 9.32
N ILE A 186 19.64 4.36 9.47
CA ILE A 186 20.47 5.58 9.55
C ILE A 186 20.27 6.46 8.31
N ILE A 187 20.23 5.85 7.12
CA ILE A 187 20.20 6.57 5.86
C ILE A 187 18.84 7.19 5.58
N PHE A 188 17.75 6.43 5.69
CA PHE A 188 16.42 6.87 5.28
C PHE A 188 15.64 7.58 6.38
N ILE A 189 15.87 7.25 7.66
CA ILE A 189 15.17 7.91 8.77
C ILE A 189 15.92 9.16 9.24
N PHE A 190 17.25 9.11 9.31
CA PHE A 190 18.03 10.24 9.82
C PHE A 190 18.67 11.09 8.71
N PHE A 191 19.57 10.50 7.93
CA PHE A 191 20.40 11.25 6.97
C PHE A 191 19.59 11.89 5.85
N THR A 192 18.67 11.16 5.23
CA THR A 192 17.90 11.63 4.07
C THR A 192 17.01 12.83 4.43
N PRO A 193 16.21 12.79 5.53
CA PRO A 193 15.44 13.95 5.95
C PRO A 193 16.31 15.11 6.46
N LEU A 194 17.42 14.83 7.16
CA LEU A 194 18.39 15.86 7.56
C LEU A 194 18.96 16.60 6.34
N TYR A 195 19.36 15.85 5.31
CA TYR A 195 19.90 16.41 4.09
C TYR A 195 18.85 17.20 3.31
N TYR A 196 17.61 16.69 3.24
CA TYR A 196 16.46 17.42 2.69
C TYR A 196 16.27 18.78 3.35
N LEU A 197 16.22 18.84 4.68
CA LEU A 197 16.06 20.09 5.43
C LEU A 197 17.24 21.05 5.23
N SER A 198 18.44 20.52 4.96
CA SER A 198 19.64 21.33 4.71
C SER A 198 19.63 22.05 3.36
N LEU A 199 18.88 21.54 2.38
CA LEU A 199 18.76 22.12 1.05
C LEU A 199 17.69 23.21 0.97
N LEU A 200 16.74 23.24 1.92
CA LEU A 200 15.66 24.22 1.93
C LEU A 200 16.16 25.61 2.33
N PRO A 201 15.88 26.68 1.56
CA PRO A 201 16.24 28.03 1.95
C PRO A 201 15.36 28.53 3.10
N LYS A 202 15.76 29.63 3.74
CA LYS A 202 14.88 30.40 4.63
C LYS A 202 13.98 31.29 3.79
N PHE A 203 12.85 30.76 3.35
CA PHE A 203 11.94 31.40 2.38
C PHE A 203 11.57 32.85 2.71
N ASN A 204 11.36 33.19 3.99
CA ASN A 204 10.93 34.52 4.44
C ASN A 204 12.06 35.42 4.98
N SER A 205 13.33 34.98 4.96
CA SER A 205 14.47 35.80 5.43
C SER A 205 14.89 36.85 4.41
N ASN A 206 15.17 38.08 4.84
CA ASN A 206 15.68 39.16 3.97
C ASN A 206 17.20 39.34 4.02
N LYS A 207 17.92 38.44 4.70
CA LYS A 207 19.40 38.50 4.79
C LYS A 207 20.03 38.14 3.45
N GLU A 208 21.07 38.87 3.05
CA GLU A 208 21.76 38.67 1.76
C GLU A 208 22.24 37.23 1.55
N GLU A 209 22.83 36.61 2.58
CA GLU A 209 23.28 35.21 2.54
C GLU A 209 22.15 34.21 2.25
N ASP A 210 20.93 34.49 2.73
CA ASP A 210 19.75 33.65 2.52
C ASP A 210 19.15 33.88 1.12
N SER A 211 19.30 35.09 0.55
CA SER A 211 18.81 35.45 -0.79
C SER A 211 19.50 34.64 -1.88
N SER A 212 20.83 34.49 -1.85
CA SER A 212 21.55 33.68 -2.83
C SER A 212 21.12 32.19 -2.79
N LYS A 213 20.82 31.65 -1.61
CA LYS A 213 20.29 30.28 -1.48
C LYS A 213 18.89 30.15 -2.09
N LYS A 214 18.03 31.17 -1.95
CA LYS A 214 16.70 31.18 -2.59
C LYS A 214 16.79 31.19 -4.11
N GLU A 215 17.66 32.02 -4.68
CA GLU A 215 17.84 32.08 -6.13
C GLU A 215 18.19 30.71 -6.71
N ILE A 216 19.15 30.01 -6.10
CA ILE A 216 19.53 28.64 -6.50
C ILE A 216 18.36 27.65 -6.34
N ALA A 217 17.62 27.76 -5.24
CA ALA A 217 16.47 26.89 -4.98
C ALA A 217 15.34 27.10 -6.01
N TYR A 218 15.10 28.34 -6.44
CA TYR A 218 14.01 28.72 -7.33
C TYR A 218 14.31 28.55 -8.82
N ILE A 219 15.59 28.37 -9.20
CA ILE A 219 15.93 28.04 -10.59
C ILE A 219 15.23 26.75 -11.01
N TYR A 220 14.40 26.87 -12.06
CA TYR A 220 13.70 25.74 -12.66
C TYR A 220 14.66 24.95 -13.56
N PRO A 221 14.99 23.69 -13.23
CA PRO A 221 15.92 22.91 -14.03
C PRO A 221 15.34 22.59 -15.42
N LYS A 222 16.14 22.70 -16.48
CA LYS A 222 15.70 22.41 -17.86
C LYS A 222 15.11 21.01 -18.03
N PHE A 223 15.70 20.00 -17.38
CA PHE A 223 15.18 18.63 -17.47
C PHE A 223 13.77 18.52 -16.86
N LEU A 224 13.50 19.25 -15.77
CA LEU A 224 12.20 19.25 -15.12
C LEU A 224 11.18 20.01 -15.97
N ASP A 225 11.61 21.01 -16.74
CA ASP A 225 10.73 21.79 -17.63
C ASP A 225 10.27 20.87 -18.77
N ILE A 226 11.22 20.16 -19.37
CA ILE A 226 10.94 19.13 -20.38
C ILE A 226 9.98 18.06 -19.83
N LEU A 227 10.30 17.51 -18.65
CA LEU A 227 9.47 16.48 -18.01
C LEU A 227 8.04 16.99 -17.76
N VAL A 228 7.89 18.17 -17.15
CA VAL A 228 6.56 18.67 -16.80
C VAL A 228 5.79 19.06 -18.07
N SER A 229 6.34 19.93 -18.90
CA SER A 229 5.61 20.54 -20.01
C SER A 229 5.41 19.65 -21.22
N TYR A 230 6.35 18.76 -21.51
CA TYR A 230 6.35 17.99 -22.75
C TYR A 230 6.17 16.48 -22.55
N ILE A 231 6.17 16.00 -21.30
CA ILE A 231 5.89 14.59 -20.99
C ILE A 231 4.64 14.48 -20.12
N THR A 232 4.64 15.03 -18.90
CA THR A 232 3.53 14.82 -17.96
C THR A 232 2.24 15.51 -18.38
N ILE A 233 2.31 16.75 -18.91
CA ILE A 233 1.12 17.47 -19.39
C ILE A 233 0.46 16.77 -20.60
N PRO A 234 1.21 16.34 -21.63
CA PRO A 234 0.63 15.51 -22.68
C PRO A 234 0.01 14.21 -22.17
N LEU A 235 0.69 13.48 -21.27
CA LEU A 235 0.16 12.23 -20.70
C LEU A 235 -1.15 12.44 -19.94
N ILE A 236 -1.24 13.44 -19.05
CA ILE A 236 -2.47 13.73 -18.30
C ILE A 236 -3.59 14.22 -19.23
N THR A 237 -3.24 14.87 -20.34
CA THR A 237 -4.21 15.29 -21.38
C THR A 237 -4.79 14.07 -22.10
N VAL A 238 -3.96 13.11 -22.49
CA VAL A 238 -4.43 11.84 -23.09
C VAL A 238 -5.28 11.07 -22.08
N PHE A 239 -4.87 11.01 -20.81
CA PHE A 239 -5.66 10.35 -19.79
C PHE A 239 -7.03 11.05 -19.57
N SER A 240 -7.05 12.38 -19.62
CA SER A 240 -8.32 13.14 -19.59
C SER A 240 -9.25 12.73 -20.74
N ALA A 241 -8.70 12.53 -21.95
CA ALA A 241 -9.47 12.11 -23.11
C ALA A 241 -10.03 10.70 -22.94
N VAL A 242 -9.24 9.76 -22.41
CA VAL A 242 -9.70 8.39 -22.11
C VAL A 242 -10.85 8.41 -21.11
N LEU A 243 -10.71 9.16 -20.01
CA LEU A 243 -11.77 9.30 -19.00
C LEU A 243 -13.02 9.98 -19.57
N ALA A 244 -12.86 10.98 -20.44
CA ALA A 244 -13.99 11.65 -21.09
C ALA A 244 -14.73 10.71 -22.06
N ILE A 245 -14.01 9.93 -22.88
CA ILE A 245 -14.60 8.92 -23.77
C ILE A 245 -15.36 7.87 -22.93
N TYR A 246 -14.76 7.43 -21.83
CA TYR A 246 -15.37 6.47 -20.93
C TYR A 246 -16.64 7.03 -20.25
N PHE A 247 -16.61 8.30 -19.87
CA PHE A 247 -17.78 9.00 -19.36
C PHE A 247 -18.91 9.04 -20.40
N ILE A 248 -18.60 9.36 -21.66
CA ILE A 248 -19.59 9.33 -22.75
C ILE A 248 -20.16 7.93 -22.93
N LYS A 249 -19.33 6.86 -22.86
CA LYS A 249 -19.79 5.47 -22.92
C LYS A 249 -20.81 5.16 -21.82
N ILE A 250 -20.59 5.64 -20.59
CA ILE A 250 -21.50 5.42 -19.47
C ILE A 250 -22.83 6.17 -19.68
N LEU A 251 -22.78 7.43 -20.16
CA LEU A 251 -24.00 8.17 -20.48
C LEU A 251 -24.81 7.51 -21.61
N ALA A 252 -24.14 6.96 -22.63
CA ALA A 252 -24.79 6.32 -23.76
C ALA A 252 -25.38 4.95 -23.43
N THR A 253 -24.72 4.16 -22.57
CA THR A 253 -25.15 2.81 -22.21
C THR A 253 -26.04 2.78 -20.97
N GLY A 254 -25.96 3.77 -20.09
CA GLY A 254 -26.57 3.74 -18.76
C GLY A 254 -25.96 2.72 -17.79
N VAL A 255 -24.94 1.96 -18.24
CA VAL A 255 -24.32 0.88 -17.46
C VAL A 255 -23.15 1.43 -16.66
N TRP A 256 -23.30 1.44 -15.34
CA TRP A 256 -22.24 1.86 -14.43
C TRP A 256 -21.28 0.70 -14.13
N PRO A 257 -19.96 0.88 -14.31
CA PRO A 257 -18.98 -0.16 -14.10
C PRO A 257 -18.76 -0.46 -12.62
N VAL A 258 -18.31 -1.68 -12.35
CA VAL A 258 -18.03 -2.12 -10.99
C VAL A 258 -16.65 -1.63 -10.53
N GLY A 259 -16.62 -0.65 -9.63
CA GLY A 259 -15.50 -0.35 -8.73
C GLY A 259 -14.33 0.45 -9.30
N GLN A 260 -14.24 0.58 -10.62
CA GLN A 260 -13.03 1.10 -11.28
C GLN A 260 -12.99 2.63 -11.42
N VAL A 261 -14.13 3.29 -11.61
CA VAL A 261 -14.19 4.74 -11.90
C VAL A 261 -13.63 5.59 -10.77
N GLY A 262 -14.06 5.32 -9.53
CA GLY A 262 -13.71 6.15 -8.38
C GLY A 262 -12.20 6.29 -8.18
N PRO A 263 -11.44 5.18 -8.02
CA PRO A 263 -10.00 5.22 -7.88
C PRO A 263 -9.26 5.83 -9.08
N MET A 264 -9.73 5.57 -10.32
CA MET A 264 -9.08 6.12 -11.53
C MET A 264 -9.19 7.64 -11.59
N VAL A 265 -10.37 8.20 -11.34
CA VAL A 265 -10.58 9.66 -11.34
C VAL A 265 -9.87 10.31 -10.15
N LEU A 266 -9.83 9.65 -8.99
CA LEU A 266 -9.04 10.11 -7.84
C LEU A 266 -7.56 10.23 -8.20
N GLY A 267 -6.97 9.17 -8.78
CA GLY A 267 -5.58 9.17 -9.22
C GLY A 267 -5.29 10.23 -10.29
N TYR A 268 -6.16 10.36 -11.29
CA TYR A 268 -6.10 11.43 -12.29
C TYR A 268 -6.09 12.82 -11.67
N SER A 269 -7.01 13.06 -10.73
CA SER A 269 -7.19 14.35 -10.06
C SER A 269 -5.97 14.71 -9.21
N ALA A 270 -5.45 13.77 -8.43
CA ALA A 270 -4.24 13.93 -7.62
C ALA A 270 -3.01 14.24 -8.48
N ALA A 271 -2.79 13.45 -9.55
CA ALA A 271 -1.70 13.68 -10.50
C ALA A 271 -1.84 15.03 -11.21
N GLY A 272 -3.05 15.39 -11.62
CA GLY A 272 -3.33 16.66 -12.27
C GLY A 272 -3.07 17.87 -11.37
N TYR A 273 -3.46 17.82 -10.09
CA TYR A 273 -3.11 18.87 -9.13
C TYR A 273 -1.60 18.95 -8.87
N PHE A 274 -0.92 17.82 -8.77
CA PHE A 274 0.53 17.79 -8.62
C PHE A 274 1.23 18.46 -9.81
N ILE A 275 0.83 18.12 -11.04
CA ILE A 275 1.33 18.76 -12.27
C ILE A 275 0.94 20.25 -12.31
N TYR A 276 -0.24 20.63 -11.81
CA TYR A 276 -0.67 22.03 -11.73
C TYR A 276 0.26 22.85 -10.84
N ILE A 277 0.62 22.31 -9.68
CA ILE A 277 1.55 22.95 -8.74
C ILE A 277 2.94 23.05 -9.38
N LEU A 278 3.50 21.97 -9.92
CA LEU A 278 4.85 21.99 -10.53
C LEU A 278 4.94 22.90 -11.75
N SER A 279 3.90 22.93 -12.58
CA SER A 279 3.87 23.77 -13.77
C SER A 279 3.65 25.25 -13.45
N SER A 280 3.36 25.65 -12.21
CA SER A 280 2.92 27.02 -11.90
C SER A 280 3.93 28.11 -12.25
N ASN A 281 5.22 27.77 -12.19
CA ASN A 281 6.32 28.68 -12.52
C ASN A 281 6.70 28.65 -14.00
N LEU A 282 6.05 27.80 -14.80
CA LEU A 282 6.33 27.66 -16.23
C LEU A 282 5.41 28.57 -17.05
N GLU A 283 6.03 29.30 -17.98
CA GLU A 283 5.36 30.26 -18.87
C GLU A 283 5.18 29.75 -20.31
N ASN A 284 5.63 28.52 -20.61
CA ASN A 284 5.42 27.95 -21.94
C ASN A 284 3.92 27.69 -22.21
N LYS A 285 3.57 27.65 -23.51
CA LYS A 285 2.17 27.54 -23.97
C LYS A 285 1.46 26.29 -23.41
N PHE A 286 2.13 25.14 -23.37
CA PHE A 286 1.55 23.90 -22.86
C PHE A 286 1.16 24.02 -21.38
N SER A 287 2.06 24.53 -20.55
CA SER A 287 1.79 24.74 -19.12
C SER A 287 0.69 25.77 -18.87
N MET A 288 0.67 26.88 -19.61
CA MET A 288 -0.41 27.86 -19.49
C MET A 288 -1.78 27.30 -19.91
N LEU A 289 -1.80 26.51 -21.00
CA LEU A 289 -3.02 25.88 -21.50
C LEU A 289 -3.55 24.86 -20.50
N PHE A 290 -2.68 24.01 -19.98
CA PHE A 290 -3.00 23.04 -18.94
C PHE A 290 -3.59 23.73 -17.70
N ARG A 291 -2.93 24.75 -17.15
CA ARG A 291 -3.44 25.50 -15.97
C ARG A 291 -4.77 26.23 -16.23
N LYS A 292 -5.13 26.47 -17.50
CA LYS A 292 -6.42 27.07 -17.88
C LYS A 292 -7.52 26.03 -17.98
N PHE A 293 -7.26 24.89 -18.64
CA PHE A 293 -8.30 23.92 -18.97
C PHE A 293 -8.44 22.78 -17.96
N PHE A 294 -7.37 22.38 -17.27
CA PHE A 294 -7.40 21.28 -16.32
C PHE A 294 -8.51 21.42 -15.27
N PRO A 295 -8.68 22.56 -14.56
CA PRO A 295 -9.76 22.70 -13.59
C PRO A 295 -11.17 22.55 -14.21
N ILE A 296 -11.35 22.95 -15.47
CA ILE A 296 -12.64 22.87 -16.16
C ILE A 296 -12.95 21.43 -16.57
N VAL A 297 -11.96 20.73 -17.13
CA VAL A 297 -12.08 19.31 -17.54
C VAL A 297 -12.25 18.39 -16.33
N LEU A 298 -11.62 18.74 -15.20
CA LEU A 298 -11.68 17.97 -13.97
C LEU A 298 -13.10 17.87 -13.40
N ILE A 299 -13.89 18.96 -13.46
CA ILE A 299 -15.23 19.02 -12.86
C ILE A 299 -16.16 17.89 -13.34
N PRO A 300 -16.44 17.70 -14.64
CA PRO A 300 -17.34 16.65 -15.09
C PRO A 300 -16.84 15.24 -14.74
N LEU A 301 -15.51 15.01 -14.79
CA LEU A 301 -14.92 13.72 -14.40
C LEU A 301 -15.12 13.43 -12.91
N VAL A 302 -14.95 14.44 -12.06
CA VAL A 302 -15.15 14.30 -10.61
C VAL A 302 -16.63 14.17 -10.24
N VAL A 303 -17.53 14.88 -10.92
CA VAL A 303 -18.98 14.70 -10.74
C VAL A 303 -19.36 13.23 -11.02
N MET A 304 -18.82 12.66 -12.09
CA MET A 304 -19.01 11.24 -12.41
C MET A 304 -18.46 10.32 -11.31
N GLN A 305 -17.28 10.61 -10.76
CA GLN A 305 -16.74 9.87 -9.60
C GLN A 305 -17.68 9.92 -8.39
N ILE A 306 -18.26 11.08 -8.09
CA ILE A 306 -19.19 11.26 -6.96
C ILE A 306 -20.46 10.44 -7.20
N VAL A 307 -21.05 10.50 -8.40
CA VAL A 307 -22.25 9.70 -8.75
C VAL A 307 -21.95 8.20 -8.66
N SER A 308 -20.82 7.75 -9.23
CA SER A 308 -20.40 6.34 -9.16
C SER A 308 -20.19 5.87 -7.71
N SER A 309 -19.68 6.74 -6.85
CA SER A 309 -19.50 6.45 -5.42
C SER A 309 -20.83 6.42 -4.68
N TYR A 310 -21.76 7.33 -5.00
CA TYR A 310 -23.09 7.37 -4.41
C TYR A 310 -23.87 6.07 -4.64
N ILE A 311 -23.88 5.54 -5.88
CA ILE A 311 -24.53 4.25 -6.21
C ILE A 311 -24.02 3.12 -5.30
N ARG A 312 -22.73 3.14 -4.93
CA ARG A 312 -22.14 2.12 -4.03
C ARG A 312 -22.45 2.38 -2.57
N ILE A 313 -22.50 3.64 -2.17
CA ILE A 313 -22.85 4.01 -0.80
C ILE A 313 -24.30 3.62 -0.53
N ASP A 314 -25.18 3.82 -1.51
CA ASP A 314 -26.59 3.40 -1.45
C ASP A 314 -26.72 1.87 -1.28
N ALA A 315 -25.98 1.10 -2.10
CA ALA A 315 -26.04 -0.37 -2.05
C ALA A 315 -25.32 -1.01 -0.85
N TYR A 316 -24.17 -0.46 -0.42
CA TYR A 316 -23.24 -1.13 0.51
C TYR A 316 -22.86 -0.28 1.74
N GLY A 317 -23.52 0.86 1.94
CA GLY A 317 -23.17 1.81 2.98
C GLY A 317 -21.79 2.47 2.78
N ILE A 318 -21.43 3.31 3.74
CA ILE A 318 -20.17 4.03 3.76
C ILE A 318 -19.09 3.17 4.44
N THR A 319 -17.93 3.06 3.79
CA THR A 319 -16.67 2.56 4.37
C THR A 319 -15.61 3.65 4.23
N GLU A 320 -14.46 3.54 4.90
CA GLU A 320 -13.43 4.59 4.85
C GLU A 320 -12.96 4.83 3.42
N SER A 321 -12.81 3.75 2.63
CA SER A 321 -12.44 3.86 1.22
C SER A 321 -13.46 4.69 0.42
N ARG A 322 -14.76 4.41 0.55
CA ARG A 322 -15.82 5.17 -0.14
C ARG A 322 -15.91 6.60 0.38
N TYR A 323 -15.72 6.80 1.68
CA TYR A 323 -15.64 8.12 2.30
C TYR A 323 -14.50 8.95 1.71
N TYR A 324 -13.27 8.41 1.65
CA TYR A 324 -12.11 9.12 1.10
C TYR A 324 -12.28 9.41 -0.39
N VAL A 325 -12.86 8.50 -1.18
CA VAL A 325 -13.18 8.75 -2.60
C VAL A 325 -14.18 9.90 -2.75
N LEU A 326 -15.24 9.93 -1.93
CA LEU A 326 -16.24 10.99 -1.95
C LEU A 326 -15.66 12.33 -1.50
N LEU A 327 -14.95 12.35 -0.36
CA LEU A 327 -14.33 13.53 0.21
C LEU A 327 -13.29 14.14 -0.75
N PHE A 328 -12.46 13.29 -1.37
CA PHE A 328 -11.50 13.74 -2.37
C PHE A 328 -12.19 14.31 -3.62
N GLY A 329 -13.33 13.74 -4.01
CA GLY A 329 -14.17 14.31 -5.07
C GLY A 329 -14.68 15.71 -4.72
N ILE A 330 -15.24 15.90 -3.52
CA ILE A 330 -15.69 17.21 -3.03
C ILE A 330 -14.51 18.20 -2.97
N PHE A 331 -13.38 17.79 -2.41
CA PHE A 331 -12.13 18.55 -2.39
C PHE A 331 -11.72 19.00 -3.80
N SER A 332 -11.79 18.09 -4.77
CA SER A 332 -11.40 18.36 -6.15
C SER A 332 -12.35 19.36 -6.83
N ILE A 333 -13.66 19.27 -6.58
CA ILE A 333 -14.61 20.30 -7.07
C ILE A 333 -14.29 21.66 -6.46
N VAL A 334 -14.11 21.73 -5.13
CA VAL A 334 -13.81 22.99 -4.43
C VAL A 334 -12.51 23.62 -4.95
N CYS A 335 -11.45 22.81 -5.08
CA CYS A 335 -10.18 23.27 -5.64
C CYS A 335 -10.32 23.73 -7.10
N ALA A 336 -11.02 22.97 -7.94
CA ALA A 336 -11.25 23.34 -9.34
C ALA A 336 -11.98 24.68 -9.47
N LEU A 337 -13.07 24.86 -8.71
CA LEU A 337 -13.83 26.11 -8.68
C LEU A 337 -12.98 27.28 -8.21
N MET A 338 -12.21 27.10 -7.13
CA MET A 338 -11.30 28.14 -6.63
C MET A 338 -10.24 28.53 -7.68
N LEU A 339 -9.68 27.57 -8.42
CA LEU A 339 -8.70 27.84 -9.48
C LEU A 339 -9.32 28.53 -10.72
N ILE A 340 -10.60 28.28 -11.01
CA ILE A 340 -11.34 28.95 -12.08
C ILE A 340 -11.65 30.41 -11.72
N ILE A 341 -12.09 30.65 -10.48
CA ILE A 341 -12.50 31.98 -9.99
C ILE A 341 -11.29 32.87 -9.70
N ASN A 342 -10.20 32.30 -9.17
CA ASN A 342 -9.05 33.07 -8.73
C ASN A 342 -8.23 33.60 -9.92
N LYS A 343 -8.29 34.93 -10.14
CA LYS A 343 -7.53 35.63 -11.21
C LYS A 343 -6.02 35.39 -11.13
N LYS A 344 -5.45 35.21 -9.93
CA LYS A 344 -4.02 34.95 -9.74
C LYS A 344 -3.63 33.49 -10.00
N LYS A 345 -4.61 32.57 -10.09
CA LYS A 345 -4.42 31.13 -10.25
C LYS A 345 -3.35 30.54 -9.30
N ASN A 346 -3.35 31.02 -8.05
CA ASN A 346 -2.30 30.66 -7.09
C ASN A 346 -2.48 29.20 -6.62
N PRO A 347 -1.49 28.31 -6.82
CA PRO A 347 -1.60 26.91 -6.40
C PRO A 347 -1.57 26.71 -4.89
N ASN A 348 -1.25 27.74 -4.08
CA ASN A 348 -1.23 27.64 -2.62
C ASN A 348 -2.57 27.17 -2.02
N THR A 349 -3.68 27.47 -2.70
CA THR A 349 -5.03 27.15 -2.24
C THR A 349 -5.26 25.64 -2.28
N ILE A 350 -4.69 24.93 -3.24
CA ILE A 350 -4.80 23.46 -3.36
C ILE A 350 -4.25 22.81 -2.10
N VAL A 351 -3.04 23.22 -1.68
CA VAL A 351 -2.35 22.62 -0.54
C VAL A 351 -2.96 23.04 0.80
N LEU A 352 -3.45 24.28 0.91
CA LEU A 352 -4.22 24.70 2.08
C LEU A 352 -5.51 23.86 2.24
N LEU A 353 -6.27 23.71 1.15
CA LEU A 353 -7.50 22.92 1.16
C LEU A 353 -7.19 21.44 1.40
N SER A 354 -6.10 20.89 0.87
CA SER A 354 -5.75 19.49 1.12
C SER A 354 -5.44 19.23 2.59
N ALA A 355 -4.77 20.18 3.28
CA ALA A 355 -4.55 20.10 4.71
C ALA A 355 -5.89 20.16 5.49
N LEU A 356 -6.79 21.07 5.11
CA LEU A 356 -8.09 21.24 5.76
C LEU A 356 -8.97 19.99 5.61
N PHE A 357 -9.12 19.47 4.39
CA PHE A 357 -9.92 18.28 4.11
C PHE A 357 -9.32 17.03 4.77
N ALA A 358 -8.00 16.90 4.79
CA ALA A 358 -7.33 15.83 5.54
C ALA A 358 -7.64 15.88 7.04
N LEU A 359 -7.62 17.07 7.66
CA LEU A 359 -8.01 17.21 9.07
C LEU A 359 -9.50 16.86 9.30
N ILE A 360 -10.39 17.30 8.42
CA ILE A 360 -11.82 16.95 8.52
C ILE A 360 -12.03 15.43 8.48
N SER A 361 -11.27 14.70 7.66
CA SER A 361 -11.40 13.25 7.55
C SER A 361 -11.01 12.43 8.78
N ILE A 362 -10.38 13.05 9.78
CA ILE A 362 -9.94 12.37 11.01
C ILE A 362 -10.49 13.00 12.30
N LEU A 363 -11.32 14.06 12.20
CA LEU A 363 -11.92 14.73 13.35
C LEU A 363 -13.39 14.33 13.54
N PRO A 364 -13.72 13.59 14.62
CA PRO A 364 -15.11 13.28 14.95
C PRO A 364 -15.98 14.53 15.18
N PRO A 365 -17.28 14.50 14.81
CA PRO A 365 -18.03 13.34 14.31
C PRO A 365 -18.05 13.19 12.77
N LEU A 366 -17.28 14.02 12.05
CA LEU A 366 -17.31 14.08 10.57
C LEU A 366 -16.26 13.18 9.91
N ASP A 367 -15.41 12.54 10.71
CA ASP A 367 -14.31 11.72 10.23
C ASP A 367 -14.77 10.45 9.52
N ALA A 368 -13.85 9.89 8.74
CA ALA A 368 -14.08 8.66 7.99
C ALA A 368 -14.47 7.51 8.91
N PHE A 369 -13.93 7.45 10.14
CA PHE A 369 -14.09 6.30 11.02
C PHE A 369 -15.45 6.33 11.72
N THR A 370 -15.83 7.46 12.32
CA THR A 370 -17.16 7.60 12.97
C THR A 370 -18.30 7.36 11.98
N ILE A 371 -18.23 7.92 10.77
CA ILE A 371 -19.27 7.76 9.76
C ILE A 371 -19.32 6.31 9.24
N SER A 372 -18.16 5.70 8.96
CA SER A 372 -18.14 4.33 8.44
C SER A 372 -18.60 3.32 9.48
N LYS A 373 -18.15 3.47 10.74
CA LYS A 373 -18.61 2.65 11.87
C LYS A 373 -20.13 2.71 11.99
N ARG A 374 -20.71 3.91 12.11
CA ARG A 374 -22.18 4.08 12.23
C ARG A 374 -22.93 3.49 11.04
N SER A 375 -22.41 3.68 9.82
CA SER A 375 -23.05 3.14 8.62
C SER A 375 -23.04 1.61 8.59
N GLN A 376 -21.92 0.98 8.95
CA GLN A 376 -21.79 -0.48 8.88
C GLN A 376 -22.43 -1.17 10.08
N GLU A 377 -22.36 -0.59 11.28
CA GLU A 377 -23.10 -1.04 12.45
C GLU A 377 -24.62 -1.02 12.20
N GLY A 378 -25.13 0.08 11.63
CA GLY A 378 -26.55 0.21 11.28
C GLY A 378 -27.00 -0.85 10.28
N ARG A 379 -26.23 -1.07 9.21
CA ARG A 379 -26.54 -2.11 8.21
C ARG A 379 -26.49 -3.52 8.79
N LEU A 380 -25.49 -3.83 9.62
CA LEU A 380 -25.41 -5.14 10.27
C LEU A 380 -26.64 -5.37 11.14
N ARG A 381 -27.01 -4.36 11.95
CA ARG A 381 -28.18 -4.42 12.81
C ARG A 381 -29.47 -4.62 12.01
N GLU A 382 -29.65 -3.88 10.93
CA GLU A 382 -30.82 -3.98 10.04
C GLU A 382 -30.99 -5.41 9.50
N ILE A 383 -29.93 -6.00 8.92
CA ILE A 383 -29.98 -7.37 8.38
C ILE A 383 -30.27 -8.40 9.47
N LEU A 384 -29.67 -8.23 10.66
CA LEU A 384 -29.94 -9.11 11.80
C LEU A 384 -31.38 -8.97 12.32
N GLU A 385 -31.93 -7.75 12.38
CA GLU A 385 -33.31 -7.50 12.78
C GLU A 385 -34.31 -8.10 11.78
N GLU A 386 -34.09 -7.92 10.47
CA GLU A 386 -34.92 -8.52 9.40
C GLU A 386 -34.94 -10.05 9.48
N ASN A 387 -33.81 -10.65 9.84
CA ASN A 387 -33.70 -12.10 10.02
C ASN A 387 -34.16 -12.61 11.40
N ASN A 388 -34.65 -11.72 12.28
CA ASN A 388 -35.04 -12.03 13.66
C ASN A 388 -33.88 -12.61 14.49
N MET A 389 -32.66 -12.15 14.22
CA MET A 389 -31.43 -12.52 14.92
C MET A 389 -31.06 -11.54 16.03
N ILE A 390 -31.89 -10.52 16.32
CA ILE A 390 -31.73 -9.65 17.49
C ILE A 390 -32.96 -9.78 18.39
N VAL A 391 -32.75 -10.20 19.63
CA VAL A 391 -33.78 -10.29 20.67
C VAL A 391 -33.23 -9.66 21.95
N ASN A 392 -33.98 -8.74 22.57
CA ASN A 392 -33.55 -8.01 23.77
C ASN A 392 -32.17 -7.34 23.62
N ASN A 393 -31.88 -6.79 22.44
CA ASN A 393 -30.59 -6.14 22.12
C ASN A 393 -29.38 -7.09 22.18
N GLN A 394 -29.60 -8.39 21.92
CA GLN A 394 -28.56 -9.41 21.84
C GLN A 394 -28.72 -10.25 20.57
N ILE A 395 -27.60 -10.68 20.00
CA ILE A 395 -27.59 -11.55 18.83
C ILE A 395 -28.06 -12.96 19.24
N VAL A 396 -29.00 -13.52 18.49
CA VAL A 396 -29.46 -14.90 18.62
C VAL A 396 -29.05 -15.66 17.36
N GLN A 397 -28.41 -16.81 17.57
CA GLN A 397 -27.94 -17.68 16.49
C GLN A 397 -29.08 -18.15 15.59
N LYS A 398 -28.89 -18.09 14.27
CA LYS A 398 -29.82 -18.62 13.27
C LYS A 398 -29.08 -19.04 12.02
N SER A 399 -29.13 -20.33 11.70
CA SER A 399 -28.48 -20.90 10.51
C SER A 399 -29.34 -20.82 9.25
N ASP A 400 -30.66 -20.76 9.41
CA ASP A 400 -31.66 -20.80 8.34
C ASP A 400 -32.07 -19.38 7.92
N ILE A 401 -31.11 -18.67 7.30
CA ILE A 401 -31.28 -17.37 6.66
C ILE A 401 -30.80 -17.45 5.20
N ILE A 402 -31.26 -16.54 4.34
CA ILE A 402 -30.89 -16.53 2.94
C ILE A 402 -29.38 -16.29 2.76
N ASN A 403 -28.81 -16.91 1.74
CA ASN A 403 -27.38 -16.87 1.46
C ASN A 403 -26.82 -15.45 1.22
N ASP A 404 -27.59 -14.53 0.62
CA ASP A 404 -27.12 -13.14 0.43
C ASP A 404 -27.00 -12.41 1.79
N ASP A 405 -27.87 -12.70 2.75
CA ASP A 405 -27.76 -12.15 4.12
C ASP A 405 -26.59 -12.76 4.87
N LYS A 406 -26.33 -14.07 4.71
CA LYS A 406 -25.11 -14.70 5.24
C LYS A 406 -23.86 -14.02 4.69
N PHE A 407 -23.87 -13.71 3.39
CA PHE A 407 -22.77 -13.01 2.70
C PHE A 407 -22.57 -11.59 3.24
N GLU A 408 -23.64 -10.79 3.34
CA GLU A 408 -23.55 -9.41 3.83
C GLU A 408 -23.17 -9.37 5.31
N ILE A 409 -23.76 -10.21 6.17
CA ILE A 409 -23.36 -10.34 7.59
C ILE A 409 -21.88 -10.68 7.71
N THR A 410 -21.40 -11.67 6.95
CA THR A 410 -19.97 -12.08 6.96
C THR A 410 -19.08 -10.90 6.58
N ASN A 411 -19.36 -10.21 5.48
CA ASN A 411 -18.53 -9.12 4.99
C ASN A 411 -18.53 -7.89 5.91
N ILE A 412 -19.70 -7.48 6.39
CA ILE A 412 -19.83 -6.31 7.27
C ILE A 412 -19.12 -6.59 8.60
N SER A 413 -19.32 -7.76 9.18
CA SER A 413 -18.74 -8.14 10.47
C SER A 413 -17.22 -8.29 10.38
N ASN A 414 -16.71 -8.90 9.30
CA ASN A 414 -15.27 -8.97 9.02
C ASN A 414 -14.64 -7.58 8.86
N TYR A 415 -15.35 -6.68 8.18
CA TYR A 415 -14.91 -5.29 8.05
C TYR A 415 -14.87 -4.58 9.42
N LEU A 416 -15.95 -4.64 10.22
CA LEU A 416 -16.01 -4.06 11.55
C LEU A 416 -14.91 -4.62 12.46
N HIS A 417 -14.64 -5.92 12.39
CA HIS A 417 -13.53 -6.57 13.13
C HIS A 417 -12.17 -6.00 12.71
N SER A 418 -11.91 -5.93 11.39
CA SER A 418 -10.62 -5.46 10.85
C SER A 418 -10.28 -4.01 11.23
N MET A 419 -11.31 -3.21 11.48
CA MET A 419 -11.18 -1.81 11.90
C MET A 419 -11.19 -1.64 13.43
N GLY A 420 -11.41 -2.72 14.19
CA GLY A 420 -11.49 -2.69 15.66
C GLY A 420 -12.85 -2.23 16.20
N TYR A 421 -13.87 -2.07 15.35
CA TYR A 421 -15.14 -1.47 15.75
C TYR A 421 -16.07 -2.41 16.52
N LEU A 422 -15.95 -3.73 16.35
CA LEU A 422 -16.85 -4.71 17.00
C LEU A 422 -16.83 -4.60 18.53
N GLU A 423 -15.65 -4.39 19.12
CA GLU A 423 -15.47 -4.27 20.58
C GLU A 423 -16.13 -3.00 21.14
N GLU A 424 -16.47 -2.04 20.29
CA GLU A 424 -17.12 -0.79 20.68
C GLU A 424 -18.64 -0.79 20.42
N ILE A 425 -19.22 -1.90 19.95
CA ILE A 425 -20.66 -2.01 19.65
C ILE A 425 -21.36 -2.61 20.87
N GLU A 426 -22.28 -1.84 21.47
CA GLU A 426 -22.92 -2.18 22.75
C GLU A 426 -23.71 -3.51 22.74
N TRP A 427 -24.33 -3.84 21.60
CA TRP A 427 -25.15 -5.05 21.44
C TRP A 427 -24.36 -6.25 20.89
N PHE A 428 -23.09 -6.05 20.54
CA PHE A 428 -22.24 -7.12 20.04
C PHE A 428 -21.70 -7.95 21.21
N PRO A 429 -21.75 -9.29 21.16
CA PRO A 429 -21.26 -10.11 22.25
C PRO A 429 -19.74 -10.01 22.39
N ASP A 430 -19.26 -9.97 23.63
CA ASP A 430 -17.86 -10.19 23.94
C ASP A 430 -17.43 -11.60 23.47
N TYR A 431 -16.18 -11.75 23.06
CA TYR A 431 -15.60 -13.01 22.62
C TYR A 431 -14.20 -13.20 23.19
N GLU A 432 -13.95 -14.36 23.83
CA GLU A 432 -12.68 -14.64 24.52
C GLU A 432 -11.57 -15.15 23.57
N GLU A 433 -11.94 -15.74 22.42
CA GLU A 433 -11.00 -16.26 21.40
C GLU A 433 -10.85 -15.32 20.19
N SER A 434 -10.29 -15.81 19.07
CA SER A 434 -10.32 -15.09 17.80
C SER A 434 -11.76 -14.89 17.32
N TYR A 435 -12.10 -13.69 16.88
CA TYR A 435 -13.39 -13.39 16.23
C TYR A 435 -13.74 -14.43 15.14
N TYR A 436 -12.74 -14.86 14.36
CA TYR A 436 -12.94 -15.82 13.28
C TYR A 436 -13.32 -17.22 13.76
N SER A 437 -12.79 -17.69 14.89
CA SER A 437 -13.19 -18.99 15.46
C SER A 437 -14.57 -18.91 16.11
N ASN A 438 -14.93 -17.75 16.67
CA ASN A 438 -16.21 -17.56 17.33
C ASN A 438 -17.36 -17.18 16.40
N PHE A 439 -17.11 -16.90 15.11
CA PHE A 439 -18.12 -16.42 14.16
C PHE A 439 -19.38 -17.29 14.14
N LYS A 440 -19.22 -18.62 14.02
CA LYS A 440 -20.35 -19.56 14.03
C LYS A 440 -21.15 -19.51 15.34
N ASN A 441 -20.47 -19.34 16.47
CA ASN A 441 -21.14 -19.24 17.77
C ASN A 441 -21.85 -17.88 17.95
N ILE A 442 -21.45 -16.85 17.21
CA ILE A 442 -22.13 -15.55 17.25
C ILE A 442 -23.39 -15.61 16.38
N TYR A 443 -23.27 -16.07 15.14
CA TYR A 443 -24.36 -15.94 14.14
C TYR A 443 -25.16 -17.23 13.90
N GLY A 444 -24.61 -18.40 14.24
CA GLY A 444 -25.24 -19.71 14.01
C GLY A 444 -24.94 -20.33 12.64
N PHE A 445 -24.09 -19.71 11.80
CA PHE A 445 -23.66 -20.26 10.51
C PHE A 445 -22.17 -19.98 10.25
N GLU A 446 -21.56 -20.74 9.35
CA GLU A 446 -20.16 -20.53 8.94
C GLU A 446 -20.02 -19.28 8.06
N GLN A 447 -18.87 -18.62 8.08
CA GLN A 447 -18.62 -17.48 7.21
C GLN A 447 -18.91 -17.83 5.75
N TYR A 448 -19.77 -17.02 5.12
CA TYR A 448 -20.30 -17.31 3.80
C TYR A 448 -19.77 -16.28 2.79
N TYR A 449 -19.06 -16.76 1.78
CA TYR A 449 -18.32 -15.93 0.82
C TYR A 449 -18.89 -16.00 -0.61
N GLU A 450 -19.92 -16.80 -0.83
CA GLU A 450 -20.46 -17.06 -2.16
C GLU A 450 -21.55 -16.06 -2.54
N ARG A 451 -21.17 -14.99 -3.23
CA ARG A 451 -22.14 -14.14 -3.93
C ARG A 451 -22.13 -14.51 -5.41
N TYR A 452 -23.22 -15.12 -5.88
CA TYR A 452 -23.39 -15.41 -7.30
C TYR A 452 -23.41 -14.11 -8.11
N TYR A 453 -22.30 -13.78 -8.76
CA TYR A 453 -22.30 -12.89 -9.92
C TYR A 453 -22.31 -13.78 -11.15
N PRO A 454 -23.22 -13.58 -12.12
CA PRO A 454 -23.09 -14.23 -13.41
C PRO A 454 -21.83 -13.68 -14.09
N ASP A 455 -20.71 -14.38 -13.92
CA ASP A 455 -19.53 -14.17 -14.75
C ASP A 455 -19.89 -14.69 -16.15
N PRO A 456 -19.77 -13.89 -17.23
CA PRO A 456 -20.04 -14.36 -18.59
C PRO A 456 -19.06 -15.45 -19.08
N LEU A 457 -18.13 -15.89 -18.24
CA LEU A 457 -17.22 -17.01 -18.47
C LEU A 457 -17.44 -18.02 -17.34
N ASP A 458 -17.68 -19.30 -17.68
CA ASP A 458 -17.78 -20.44 -16.73
C ASP A 458 -16.42 -20.71 -16.06
N ARG A 459 -15.93 -19.74 -15.28
CA ARG A 459 -14.71 -19.89 -14.50
C ARG A 459 -14.95 -20.91 -13.42
N THR A 460 -14.24 -22.03 -13.53
CA THR A 460 -14.22 -23.06 -12.50
C THR A 460 -12.84 -23.04 -11.84
N TYR A 461 -12.84 -22.94 -10.52
CA TYR A 461 -11.62 -22.85 -9.72
C TYR A 461 -11.62 -23.99 -8.71
N VAL A 462 -10.47 -24.66 -8.55
CA VAL A 462 -10.27 -25.64 -7.49
C VAL A 462 -9.01 -25.28 -6.72
N SER A 463 -9.16 -25.17 -5.41
CA SER A 463 -8.06 -25.10 -4.45
C SER A 463 -8.09 -26.34 -3.58
N ALA A 464 -6.95 -27.03 -3.49
CA ALA A 464 -6.76 -28.20 -2.66
C ALA A 464 -5.43 -28.09 -1.91
N TYR A 465 -5.44 -28.51 -0.64
CA TYR A 465 -4.28 -28.47 0.23
C TYR A 465 -4.21 -29.73 1.08
N LEU A 466 -2.99 -30.19 1.33
CA LEU A 466 -2.71 -31.29 2.25
C LEU A 466 -2.95 -30.80 3.69
N GLU A 467 -3.45 -31.67 4.57
CA GLU A 467 -3.73 -31.29 5.95
C GLU A 467 -2.43 -31.04 6.74
N ASP A 468 -2.44 -30.02 7.60
CA ASP A 468 -1.30 -29.72 8.47
C ASP A 468 -1.04 -30.89 9.45
N ASN A 469 0.21 -31.37 9.49
CA ASN A 469 0.70 -32.51 10.30
C ASN A 469 0.37 -33.92 9.78
N GLU A 470 -0.02 -34.07 8.52
CA GLU A 470 -0.20 -35.40 7.91
C GLU A 470 1.13 -36.18 7.84
N VAL A 471 1.11 -37.46 8.23
CA VAL A 471 2.31 -38.30 8.30
C VAL A 471 2.59 -38.90 6.93
N ILE A 472 3.68 -38.46 6.29
CA ILE A 472 4.08 -38.95 4.98
C ILE A 472 5.06 -40.12 5.13
N ASN A 473 4.67 -41.29 4.64
CA ASN A 473 5.58 -42.43 4.53
C ASN A 473 6.56 -42.24 3.36
N ILE A 474 7.85 -42.38 3.65
CA ILE A 474 8.96 -42.22 2.70
C ILE A 474 9.68 -43.55 2.38
N ASP A 475 9.22 -44.67 2.95
CA ASP A 475 9.83 -45.98 2.74
C ASP A 475 9.80 -46.37 1.26
N GLY A 476 10.91 -46.91 0.76
CA GLY A 476 11.06 -47.30 -0.65
C GLY A 476 11.32 -46.14 -1.60
N TYR A 477 11.77 -44.98 -1.08
CA TYR A 477 12.26 -43.86 -1.88
C TYR A 477 13.64 -43.40 -1.40
N SER A 478 14.56 -43.21 -2.35
CA SER A 478 15.93 -42.78 -2.05
C SER A 478 16.10 -41.25 -2.04
N LEU A 479 15.18 -40.51 -2.65
CA LEU A 479 15.28 -39.06 -2.81
C LEU A 479 13.95 -38.37 -2.51
N PHE A 480 14.04 -37.20 -1.89
CA PHE A 480 12.94 -36.26 -1.65
C PHE A 480 13.30 -34.86 -2.17
N LEU A 481 12.36 -34.22 -2.87
CA LEU A 481 12.47 -32.86 -3.39
C LEU A 481 11.18 -32.09 -3.13
N LYS A 482 11.29 -30.83 -2.71
CA LYS A 482 10.15 -29.89 -2.73
C LYS A 482 10.16 -29.12 -4.05
N VAL A 483 9.03 -29.07 -4.74
CA VAL A 483 8.88 -28.37 -6.02
C VAL A 483 7.81 -27.29 -5.93
N ASN A 484 8.04 -26.18 -6.63
CA ASN A 484 7.06 -25.13 -6.85
C ASN A 484 6.92 -24.92 -8.35
N ILE A 485 5.71 -25.11 -8.85
CA ILE A 485 5.36 -25.10 -10.26
C ILE A 485 4.35 -23.99 -10.47
N HIS A 486 4.67 -23.13 -11.43
CA HIS A 486 3.86 -22.01 -11.86
C HIS A 486 3.63 -22.15 -13.36
N SER A 487 2.39 -21.97 -13.80
CA SER A 487 2.06 -21.85 -15.23
C SER A 487 3.02 -20.85 -15.89
N LYS A 488 3.82 -21.31 -16.84
CA LYS A 488 4.81 -20.50 -17.58
C LYS A 488 4.58 -20.70 -19.07
N THR A 489 4.97 -19.69 -19.84
CA THR A 489 4.84 -19.63 -21.30
C THR A 489 5.77 -20.59 -22.05
N ASP A 490 6.76 -21.18 -21.37
CA ASP A 490 7.72 -22.12 -21.97
C ASP A 490 7.20 -23.57 -21.90
N LEU A 491 7.16 -24.24 -23.05
CA LEU A 491 6.62 -25.60 -23.21
C LEU A 491 7.37 -26.67 -22.39
N LEU A 492 8.65 -26.46 -22.01
CA LEU A 492 9.43 -27.36 -21.17
C LEU A 492 10.46 -26.55 -20.34
N THR A 493 10.43 -26.68 -19.01
CA THR A 493 11.32 -25.96 -18.09
C THR A 493 11.96 -26.92 -17.08
N GLU A 494 13.27 -26.83 -16.86
CA GLU A 494 13.96 -27.57 -15.80
C GLU A 494 13.64 -26.98 -14.42
N ILE A 495 13.15 -27.82 -13.51
CA ILE A 495 12.85 -27.50 -12.11
C ILE A 495 14.11 -27.68 -11.26
N SER A 496 14.76 -28.84 -11.40
CA SER A 496 15.93 -29.22 -10.60
C SER A 496 16.75 -30.31 -11.29
N ARG A 497 18.03 -30.41 -10.92
CA ARG A 497 18.90 -31.54 -11.24
C ARG A 497 19.28 -32.27 -9.96
N PHE A 498 19.29 -33.58 -10.02
CA PHE A 498 19.67 -34.43 -8.90
C PHE A 498 20.54 -35.59 -9.37
N THR A 499 21.33 -36.16 -8.46
CA THR A 499 22.21 -37.29 -8.74
C THR A 499 21.75 -38.49 -7.93
N LEU A 500 21.60 -39.65 -8.57
CA LEU A 500 21.21 -40.91 -7.94
C LEU A 500 22.06 -42.04 -8.54
N ARG A 501 22.73 -42.84 -7.69
CA ARG A 501 23.70 -43.89 -8.09
C ARG A 501 24.69 -43.43 -9.17
N ASP A 502 25.33 -42.27 -8.94
CA ASP A 502 26.33 -41.63 -9.83
C ASP A 502 25.83 -41.22 -11.23
N LYS A 503 24.52 -41.25 -11.49
CA LYS A 503 23.88 -40.69 -12.69
C LYS A 503 23.14 -39.40 -12.36
N THR A 504 23.19 -38.43 -13.28
CA THR A 504 22.51 -37.15 -13.13
C THR A 504 21.19 -37.17 -13.90
N TYR A 505 20.12 -36.74 -13.24
CA TYR A 505 18.77 -36.66 -13.74
C TYR A 505 18.29 -35.20 -13.69
N SER A 506 17.38 -34.85 -14.60
CA SER A 506 16.71 -33.56 -14.67
C SER A 506 15.21 -33.74 -14.47
N LEU A 507 14.66 -33.07 -13.47
CA LEU A 507 13.24 -32.95 -13.23
C LEU A 507 12.72 -31.70 -13.95
N GLN A 508 11.73 -31.86 -14.81
CA GLN A 508 11.22 -30.82 -15.69
C GLN A 508 9.69 -30.74 -15.61
N GLN A 509 9.16 -29.54 -15.82
CA GLN A 509 7.73 -29.30 -16.06
C GLN A 509 7.51 -29.07 -17.55
N LYS A 510 6.47 -29.69 -18.10
CA LYS A 510 6.03 -29.52 -19.49
C LYS A 510 4.58 -29.06 -19.49
N PHE A 511 4.28 -27.95 -20.14
CA PHE A 511 2.91 -27.48 -20.35
C PHE A 511 2.52 -27.67 -21.81
N ASP A 512 1.30 -28.16 -22.08
CA ASP A 512 0.74 -28.15 -23.43
C ASP A 512 0.11 -26.78 -23.78
N GLU A 513 -0.37 -26.63 -25.02
CA GLU A 513 -0.97 -25.37 -25.50
C GLU A 513 -2.23 -24.95 -24.73
N ILE A 514 -2.85 -25.89 -24.01
CA ILE A 514 -4.09 -25.71 -23.23
C ILE A 514 -3.77 -25.47 -21.74
N GLY A 515 -2.51 -25.64 -21.33
CA GLY A 515 -2.02 -25.44 -19.96
C GLY A 515 -2.05 -26.69 -19.08
N ASN A 516 -2.20 -27.90 -19.63
CA ASN A 516 -2.05 -29.13 -18.86
C ASN A 516 -0.59 -29.37 -18.52
N LEU A 517 -0.34 -29.71 -17.25
CA LEU A 517 0.99 -30.00 -16.74
C LEU A 517 1.35 -31.49 -16.93
N THR A 518 2.59 -31.73 -17.30
CA THR A 518 3.24 -33.05 -17.25
C THR A 518 4.58 -32.90 -16.56
N ILE A 519 4.82 -33.71 -15.53
CA ILE A 519 6.12 -33.79 -14.86
C ILE A 519 6.98 -34.80 -15.59
N VAL A 520 8.20 -34.41 -15.96
CA VAL A 520 9.10 -35.21 -16.79
C VAL A 520 10.41 -35.42 -16.03
N VAL A 521 10.87 -36.67 -15.95
CA VAL A 521 12.25 -36.98 -15.52
C VAL A 521 13.03 -37.46 -16.72
N SER A 522 14.20 -36.86 -16.94
CA SER A 522 15.11 -37.20 -18.05
C SER A 522 16.54 -37.39 -17.56
N ASP A 523 17.33 -38.16 -18.31
CA ASP A 523 18.78 -38.27 -18.17
C ASP A 523 19.50 -37.79 -19.45
N THR A 524 20.78 -38.13 -19.60
CA THR A 524 21.56 -37.81 -20.81
C THR A 524 21.10 -38.55 -22.07
N ASN A 525 20.35 -39.65 -21.93
CA ASN A 525 19.89 -40.50 -23.02
C ASN A 525 18.46 -40.18 -23.47
N GLY A 526 17.68 -39.45 -22.66
CA GLY A 526 16.36 -38.97 -23.02
C GLY A 526 15.39 -38.91 -21.84
N ILE A 527 14.09 -38.92 -22.15
CA ILE A 527 13.01 -38.94 -21.16
C ILE A 527 12.85 -40.37 -20.62
N LEU A 528 12.86 -40.51 -19.29
CA LEU A 528 12.72 -41.80 -18.60
C LEU A 528 11.28 -42.04 -18.14
N ILE A 529 10.62 -41.00 -17.62
CA ILE A 529 9.22 -41.08 -17.19
C ILE A 529 8.52 -39.74 -17.41
N GLU A 530 7.26 -39.81 -17.85
CA GLU A 530 6.35 -38.67 -17.91
C GLU A 530 5.17 -38.95 -17.00
N VAL A 531 4.76 -37.98 -16.18
CA VAL A 531 3.62 -38.04 -15.25
C VAL A 531 2.64 -36.94 -15.66
N PRO A 532 1.68 -37.24 -16.57
CA PRO A 532 0.63 -36.31 -16.93
C PRO A 532 -0.27 -36.06 -15.73
N THR A 533 -0.58 -34.80 -15.42
CA THR A 533 -1.45 -34.46 -14.28
C THR A 533 -2.90 -34.22 -14.69
N LYS A 534 -3.24 -34.40 -15.97
CA LYS A 534 -4.57 -34.06 -16.52
C LYS A 534 -5.70 -34.84 -15.85
N GLU A 535 -5.59 -36.16 -15.76
CA GLU A 535 -6.62 -37.01 -15.15
C GLU A 535 -6.83 -36.66 -13.68
N PHE A 536 -5.73 -36.46 -12.95
CA PHE A 536 -5.73 -35.98 -11.57
C PHE A 536 -6.46 -34.63 -11.43
N VAL A 537 -6.14 -33.66 -12.29
CA VAL A 537 -6.82 -32.35 -12.30
C VAL A 537 -8.31 -32.50 -12.58
N ASP A 538 -8.69 -33.31 -13.56
CA ASP A 538 -10.09 -33.55 -13.91
C ASP A 538 -10.87 -34.25 -12.79
N GLU A 539 -10.21 -35.12 -12.02
CA GLU A 539 -10.77 -35.77 -10.84
C GLU A 539 -10.96 -34.79 -9.67
N LEU A 540 -10.01 -33.89 -9.43
CA LEU A 540 -10.18 -32.81 -8.46
C LEU A 540 -11.40 -31.94 -8.78
N PHE A 541 -11.67 -31.63 -10.05
CA PHE A 541 -12.88 -30.89 -10.44
C PHE A 541 -14.18 -31.69 -10.27
N LYS A 542 -14.15 -33.02 -10.40
CA LYS A 542 -15.33 -33.88 -10.20
C LYS A 542 -15.67 -34.07 -8.72
N ASN A 543 -14.63 -34.18 -7.89
CA ASN A 543 -14.77 -34.45 -6.46
C ASN A 543 -14.85 -33.17 -5.62
N ALA A 544 -14.58 -32.01 -6.23
CA ALA A 544 -14.81 -30.71 -5.59
C ALA A 544 -16.32 -30.47 -5.42
N ASN A 545 -16.79 -30.55 -4.18
CA ASN A 545 -18.15 -30.13 -3.82
C ASN A 545 -18.26 -28.59 -3.76
N ASP A 546 -17.15 -27.90 -3.46
CA ASP A 546 -16.99 -26.44 -3.41
C ASP A 546 -15.63 -26.02 -4.02
N PHE A 547 -15.47 -24.72 -4.35
CA PHE A 547 -14.22 -24.12 -4.89
C PHE A 547 -12.98 -24.29 -4.00
N ARG A 548 -13.17 -24.60 -2.71
CA ARG A 548 -12.15 -25.04 -1.75
C ARG A 548 -12.61 -26.34 -1.10
N SER A 549 -12.01 -27.45 -1.48
CA SER A 549 -12.36 -28.76 -0.92
C SER A 549 -11.17 -29.31 -0.14
N GLN A 550 -11.44 -29.91 1.02
CA GLN A 550 -10.44 -30.70 1.74
C GLN A 550 -10.33 -32.07 1.05
N PHE A 551 -9.12 -32.43 0.66
CA PHE A 551 -8.82 -33.68 -0.02
C PHE A 551 -7.93 -34.54 0.87
N THR A 552 -8.07 -35.85 0.80
CA THR A 552 -7.18 -36.77 1.53
C THR A 552 -5.79 -36.80 0.88
N GLN A 553 -4.75 -37.26 1.59
CA GLN A 553 -3.45 -37.50 0.96
C GLN A 553 -3.53 -38.44 -0.24
N GLU A 554 -4.43 -39.42 -0.22
CA GLU A 554 -4.64 -40.34 -1.34
C GLU A 554 -5.15 -39.59 -2.57
N ASP A 555 -6.11 -38.68 -2.40
CA ASP A 555 -6.64 -37.81 -3.46
C ASP A 555 -5.61 -36.82 -4.00
N LEU A 556 -4.57 -36.50 -3.23
CA LEU A 556 -3.49 -35.55 -3.58
C LEU A 556 -2.20 -36.23 -4.01
N THR A 557 -2.21 -37.56 -4.20
CA THR A 557 -1.02 -38.34 -4.54
C THR A 557 -1.09 -38.87 -5.97
N ILE A 558 -0.02 -38.66 -6.74
CA ILE A 558 0.20 -39.31 -8.04
C ILE A 558 1.43 -40.21 -7.93
N GLU A 559 1.26 -41.50 -8.21
CA GLU A 559 2.37 -42.46 -8.27
C GLU A 559 2.51 -43.01 -9.68
N LYS A 560 3.77 -43.13 -10.14
CA LYS A 560 4.08 -43.79 -11.41
C LYS A 560 5.39 -44.55 -11.30
N GLU A 561 5.42 -45.76 -11.86
CA GLU A 561 6.58 -46.64 -11.83
C GLU A 561 6.78 -47.27 -13.21
N ASN A 562 8.04 -47.40 -13.61
CA ASN A 562 8.46 -48.23 -14.74
C ASN A 562 9.74 -49.00 -14.37
N ASN A 563 10.30 -49.74 -15.33
CA ASN A 563 11.51 -50.55 -15.09
C ASN A 563 12.76 -49.74 -14.73
N GLU A 564 12.75 -48.42 -14.89
CA GLU A 564 13.92 -47.55 -14.72
C GLU A 564 13.77 -46.60 -13.53
N LEU A 565 12.56 -46.18 -13.16
CA LEU A 565 12.32 -45.17 -12.14
C LEU A 565 10.93 -45.32 -11.50
N LYS A 566 10.89 -45.08 -10.19
CA LYS A 566 9.66 -44.94 -9.40
C LYS A 566 9.54 -43.49 -8.93
N ILE A 567 8.40 -42.84 -9.20
CA ILE A 567 8.12 -41.46 -8.79
C ILE A 567 6.78 -41.38 -8.05
N LYS A 568 6.76 -40.64 -6.94
CA LYS A 568 5.56 -40.27 -6.19
C LYS A 568 5.53 -38.76 -6.02
N ILE A 569 4.39 -38.14 -6.28
CA ILE A 569 4.18 -36.70 -6.15
C ILE A 569 2.98 -36.49 -5.24
N ILE A 570 3.20 -35.82 -4.11
CA ILE A 570 2.14 -35.44 -3.18
C ILE A 570 1.96 -33.93 -3.26
N MET A 571 0.75 -33.47 -3.57
CA MET A 571 0.46 -32.04 -3.67
C MET A 571 0.26 -31.45 -2.29
N ASN A 572 1.17 -30.57 -1.87
CA ASN A 572 1.03 -29.84 -0.62
C ASN A 572 -0.03 -28.73 -0.75
N ASN A 573 -0.04 -28.05 -1.89
CA ASN A 573 -1.03 -27.05 -2.25
C ASN A 573 -1.16 -27.01 -3.77
N ILE A 574 -2.38 -27.06 -4.29
CA ILE A 574 -2.65 -26.90 -5.71
C ILE A 574 -3.84 -25.95 -5.93
N ASN A 575 -3.65 -24.98 -6.82
CA ASN A 575 -4.67 -24.02 -7.23
C ASN A 575 -4.78 -24.09 -8.75
N ILE A 576 -6.00 -24.32 -9.23
CA ILE A 576 -6.27 -24.52 -10.65
C ILE A 576 -7.38 -23.56 -11.06
N ASP A 577 -7.04 -22.63 -11.95
CA ASP A 577 -8.01 -21.76 -12.62
C ASP A 577 -8.30 -22.32 -14.02
N ARG A 578 -9.54 -22.71 -14.27
CA ARG A 578 -10.04 -23.04 -15.62
C ARG A 578 -10.85 -21.85 -16.13
N TYR A 579 -10.27 -21.08 -17.04
CA TYR A 579 -10.86 -19.86 -17.60
C TYR A 579 -11.92 -20.17 -18.68
N ASP A 580 -11.72 -21.30 -19.37
CA ASP A 580 -12.52 -21.94 -20.42
C ASP A 580 -12.07 -23.43 -20.45
N PRO A 581 -12.86 -24.44 -20.86
CA PRO A 581 -12.38 -25.79 -21.14
C PRO A 581 -11.05 -25.87 -21.93
N GLU A 582 -10.69 -24.84 -22.69
CA GLU A 582 -9.43 -24.78 -23.46
C GLU A 582 -8.29 -23.96 -22.84
N ASN A 583 -8.41 -23.43 -21.62
CA ASN A 583 -7.30 -22.72 -20.94
C ASN A 583 -7.26 -22.96 -19.43
N ILE A 584 -6.20 -23.62 -18.97
CA ILE A 584 -5.97 -23.97 -17.56
C ILE A 584 -4.69 -23.31 -17.05
N ASN A 585 -4.76 -22.65 -15.90
CA ASN A 585 -3.58 -22.21 -15.15
C ASN A 585 -3.44 -23.02 -13.86
N ILE A 586 -2.26 -23.62 -13.68
CA ILE A 586 -1.94 -24.44 -12.51
C ILE A 586 -0.84 -23.76 -11.69
N TYR A 587 -1.10 -23.62 -10.40
CA TYR A 587 -0.12 -23.30 -9.37
C TYR A 587 -0.03 -24.47 -8.40
N MET A 588 1.15 -25.07 -8.28
CA MET A 588 1.33 -26.30 -7.52
C MET A 588 2.58 -26.22 -6.67
N GLU A 589 2.44 -26.49 -5.37
CA GLU A 589 3.54 -26.85 -4.48
C GLU A 589 3.46 -28.35 -4.20
N GLY A 590 4.50 -29.09 -4.59
CA GLY A 590 4.53 -30.54 -4.51
C GLY A 590 5.73 -31.09 -3.74
N LEU A 591 5.56 -32.28 -3.21
CA LEU A 591 6.55 -33.12 -2.57
C LEU A 591 6.82 -34.31 -3.50
N VAL A 592 8.02 -34.36 -4.09
CA VAL A 592 8.41 -35.35 -5.10
C VAL A 592 9.37 -36.35 -4.46
N PHE A 593 9.02 -37.62 -4.52
CA PHE A 593 9.80 -38.76 -4.05
C PHE A 593 10.23 -39.62 -5.23
N ILE A 594 11.51 -39.99 -5.30
CA ILE A 594 12.08 -40.72 -6.42
C ILE A 594 12.92 -41.90 -5.92
N ASP A 595 12.78 -43.04 -6.59
CA ASP A 595 13.67 -44.20 -6.43
C ASP A 595 14.03 -44.85 -7.76
N LEU A 596 15.07 -45.68 -7.74
CA LEU A 596 15.40 -46.60 -8.83
C LEU A 596 15.01 -48.02 -8.39
N PRO A 597 14.02 -48.65 -9.05
CA PRO A 597 13.57 -50.00 -8.71
C PRO A 597 14.68 -51.06 -8.69
#